data_AF-A0A7Y9U5Z3-F1
#
_entry.id   AF-A0A7Y9U5Z3-F1
#
_cell.length_a   1.000
_cell.length_b   1.000
_cell.length_c   1.000
_cell.angle_alpha   90.00
_cell.angle_beta   90.00
_cell.angle_gamma   90.00
#
_symmetry.space_group_name_H-M   'P 1'
#
loop_
_entity.id
_entity.type
_entity.pdbx_description
1 polymer ?
#
loop_
_entity_poly.entity_id
_entity_poly.type
_entity_poly.pdbx_seq_one_letter_code
_entity_poly.pdbx_strand_id
1 'polypeptide(L)'
;MSKLIMGLLVSTAISGCASLSDFGGKPPVPVIPPPLATVAPSPGAMVSPILEFVSVDPATSPWFEKETQSGVKKVFWEDLKNSEANPELPLERSFVSIKRVTGDGSLGFASTKFSAEAGKYRTIIDYAKYRDEVMGPNNIPCKVGVGVRIVADIVTTKANVDLGSLFAIAFAAKSGYLSGQIEVIKIGIDSPALSLILPPPTEINDTSLQNAMQAVAAIRAKMYDDETKIRPHVIAIKYLK
;
A
#
# COMPACT_ATOMS: atom_id res chain seq x y z
N MET A 1 78.22 1.92 6.39
CA MET A 1 78.30 0.60 7.06
C MET A 1 76.90 0.28 7.59
N SER A 2 76.12 -0.56 6.90
CA SER A 2 75.94 -2.01 7.15
C SER A 2 74.77 -2.25 8.13
N LYS A 3 73.56 -2.63 7.65
CA LYS A 3 72.97 -4.01 7.58
C LYS A 3 72.52 -4.53 8.97
N LEU A 4 71.39 -5.23 9.21
CA LEU A 4 70.34 -5.89 8.40
C LEU A 4 69.32 -6.57 9.40
N ILE A 5 68.15 -7.03 8.90
CA ILE A 5 67.28 -8.16 9.37
C ILE A 5 66.11 -7.80 10.33
N MET A 6 64.83 -8.23 10.23
CA MET A 6 63.95 -9.02 9.32
C MET A 6 62.48 -8.63 9.68
N GLY A 7 61.52 -8.48 8.74
CA GLY A 7 60.53 -9.50 8.33
C GLY A 7 59.31 -9.56 9.27
N LEU A 8 58.03 -9.45 8.90
CA LEU A 8 57.31 -10.09 7.79
C LEU A 8 55.91 -9.45 7.64
N LEU A 9 55.49 -9.19 6.39
CA LEU A 9 54.12 -8.82 5.98
C LEU A 9 53.50 -10.07 5.32
N VAL A 10 52.30 -10.49 5.70
CA VAL A 10 51.59 -11.61 5.07
C VAL A 10 50.34 -11.09 4.37
N SER A 11 50.42 -11.03 3.05
CA SER A 11 49.31 -11.08 2.10
C SER A 11 49.37 -12.46 1.44
N THR A 12 48.27 -13.19 1.40
CA THR A 12 48.14 -14.41 0.58
C THR A 12 46.81 -14.37 -0.16
N ALA A 13 46.91 -14.10 -1.47
CA ALA A 13 46.02 -14.64 -2.46
C ALA A 13 46.48 -16.06 -2.78
N ILE A 14 45.55 -17.02 -2.78
CA ILE A 14 45.78 -18.35 -3.36
C ILE A 14 44.77 -18.53 -4.49
N SER A 15 45.29 -18.49 -5.70
CA SER A 15 44.75 -19.15 -6.88
C SER A 15 44.96 -20.67 -6.71
N GLY A 16 43.97 -21.47 -7.08
CA GLY A 16 44.07 -22.93 -7.05
C GLY A 16 43.00 -23.55 -7.94
N CYS A 17 43.40 -23.87 -9.17
CA CYS A 17 42.65 -24.65 -10.14
C CYS A 17 42.17 -25.99 -9.57
N ALA A 18 40.92 -26.36 -9.85
CA ALA A 18 40.49 -27.75 -9.89
C ALA A 18 39.75 -27.99 -11.20
N SER A 19 40.17 -29.07 -11.85
CA SER A 19 39.87 -29.51 -13.21
C SER A 19 38.39 -29.85 -13.45
N LEU A 20 37.87 -29.34 -14.56
CA LEU A 20 36.63 -29.80 -15.21
C LEU A 20 36.90 -31.08 -16.00
N SER A 21 36.62 -32.24 -15.42
CA SER A 21 36.43 -33.50 -16.15
C SER A 21 35.82 -34.56 -15.22
N ASP A 22 34.48 -34.59 -15.13
CA ASP A 22 33.65 -35.80 -15.16
C ASP A 22 32.24 -35.48 -14.63
N PHE A 23 31.32 -35.19 -15.56
CA PHE A 23 29.89 -35.39 -15.33
C PHE A 23 29.28 -35.84 -16.67
N GLY A 24 29.54 -37.10 -17.02
CA GLY A 24 28.87 -37.83 -18.10
C GLY A 24 27.40 -38.18 -17.79
N GLY A 25 26.65 -37.23 -17.23
CA GLY A 25 25.21 -37.34 -17.02
C GLY A 25 24.49 -36.35 -17.93
N LYS A 26 23.63 -36.85 -18.83
CA LYS A 26 22.76 -36.01 -19.65
C LYS A 26 22.03 -35.02 -18.72
N PRO A 27 22.05 -33.69 -19.00
CA PRO A 27 21.36 -32.73 -18.16
C PRO A 27 19.88 -33.12 -18.03
N PRO A 28 19.28 -33.03 -16.82
CA PRO A 28 17.88 -33.34 -16.64
C PRO A 28 17.05 -32.46 -17.56
N VAL A 29 16.19 -33.08 -18.37
CA VAL A 29 15.24 -32.37 -19.20
C VAL A 29 14.35 -31.54 -18.27
N PRO A 30 14.17 -30.22 -18.51
CA PRO A 30 13.25 -29.43 -17.71
C PRO A 30 11.86 -30.07 -17.79
N VAL A 31 11.32 -30.52 -16.66
CA VAL A 31 9.93 -30.94 -16.58
C VAL A 31 9.10 -29.67 -16.68
N ILE A 32 8.62 -29.38 -17.89
CA ILE A 32 7.64 -28.32 -18.12
C ILE A 32 6.38 -28.74 -17.36
N PRO A 33 5.92 -27.98 -16.35
CA PRO A 33 4.66 -28.30 -15.70
C PRO A 33 3.55 -28.27 -16.76
N PRO A 34 2.59 -29.20 -16.73
CA PRO A 34 1.50 -29.21 -17.69
C PRO A 34 0.82 -27.83 -17.67
N PRO A 35 0.41 -27.31 -18.85
CA PRO A 35 -0.30 -26.04 -18.91
C PRO A 35 -1.48 -26.09 -17.95
N LEU A 36 -1.59 -25.07 -17.10
CA LEU A 36 -2.68 -24.93 -16.15
C LEU A 36 -3.99 -25.10 -16.94
N ALA A 37 -4.73 -26.18 -16.66
CA ALA A 37 -5.98 -26.43 -17.34
C ALA A 37 -6.87 -25.20 -17.15
N THR A 38 -7.19 -24.51 -18.24
CA THR A 38 -8.19 -23.46 -18.26
C THR A 38 -9.53 -24.11 -17.98
N VAL A 39 -9.89 -24.15 -16.69
CA VAL A 39 -11.25 -24.49 -16.28
C VAL A 39 -12.15 -23.40 -16.86
N ALA A 40 -12.86 -23.71 -17.93
CA ALA A 40 -13.91 -22.85 -18.44
C ALA A 40 -14.91 -22.60 -17.30
N PRO A 41 -15.29 -21.34 -17.03
CA PRO A 41 -16.28 -21.06 -15.99
C PRO A 41 -17.58 -21.80 -16.34
N SER A 42 -18.09 -22.57 -15.38
CA SER A 42 -19.36 -23.30 -15.52
C SER A 42 -20.48 -22.32 -15.91
N PRO A 43 -21.24 -22.59 -16.98
CA PRO A 43 -22.41 -21.77 -17.33
C PRO A 43 -23.45 -21.91 -16.22
N GLY A 44 -23.55 -20.90 -15.35
CA GLY A 44 -24.48 -20.90 -14.22
C GLY A 44 -23.87 -20.55 -12.87
N ALA A 45 -22.55 -20.36 -12.77
CA ALA A 45 -21.97 -19.74 -11.57
C ALA A 45 -22.40 -18.27 -11.50
N MET A 46 -23.38 -17.97 -10.66
CA MET A 46 -23.65 -16.62 -10.17
C MET A 46 -22.31 -16.06 -9.68
N VAL A 47 -21.76 -15.07 -10.39
CA VAL A 47 -20.56 -14.36 -9.95
C VAL A 47 -20.93 -13.72 -8.62
N SER A 48 -20.52 -14.34 -7.51
CA SER A 48 -20.60 -13.72 -6.20
C SER A 48 -19.97 -12.33 -6.34
N PRO A 49 -20.67 -11.24 -5.98
CA PRO A 49 -20.09 -9.92 -6.10
C PRO A 49 -18.78 -9.95 -5.32
N ILE A 50 -17.67 -9.68 -6.00
CA ILE A 50 -16.36 -9.63 -5.35
C ILE A 50 -16.49 -8.57 -4.27
N LEU A 51 -16.50 -9.04 -3.02
CA LEU A 51 -16.66 -8.20 -1.85
C LEU A 51 -15.36 -7.44 -1.62
N GLU A 52 -15.21 -6.28 -2.25
CA GLU A 52 -14.02 -5.45 -2.16
C GLU A 52 -14.18 -4.39 -1.06
N PHE A 53 -13.09 -4.14 -0.32
CA PHE A 53 -13.03 -3.02 0.61
C PHE A 53 -12.77 -1.74 -0.18
N VAL A 54 -13.54 -0.71 0.15
CA VAL A 54 -13.50 0.57 -0.52
C VAL A 54 -13.09 1.65 0.47
N SER A 55 -12.13 2.48 0.05
CA SER A 55 -11.65 3.62 0.82
C SER A 55 -12.78 4.64 1.04
N VAL A 56 -13.03 4.97 2.30
CA VAL A 56 -13.97 6.02 2.74
C VAL A 56 -13.20 7.18 3.34
N ASP A 57 -13.83 8.36 3.41
CA ASP A 57 -13.21 9.47 4.12
C ASP A 57 -12.95 9.07 5.58
N PRO A 58 -11.75 9.32 6.12
CA PRO A 58 -11.38 8.81 7.44
C PRO A 58 -12.35 9.30 8.52
N ALA A 59 -13.00 8.35 9.20
CA ALA A 59 -13.90 8.64 10.32
C ALA A 59 -13.26 8.18 11.64
N THR A 60 -13.42 8.95 12.71
CA THR A 60 -12.76 8.66 13.99
C THR A 60 -13.23 7.32 14.58
N SER A 61 -12.29 6.50 15.06
CA SER A 61 -12.57 5.31 15.86
C SER A 61 -11.90 5.47 17.23
N PRO A 62 -12.57 6.03 18.25
CA PRO A 62 -11.91 6.45 19.50
C PRO A 62 -11.47 5.29 20.41
N TRP A 63 -12.01 4.09 20.20
CA TRP A 63 -11.73 2.90 20.99
C TRP A 63 -11.81 1.64 20.13
N PHE A 64 -11.42 0.51 20.72
CA PHE A 64 -11.60 -0.84 20.19
C PHE A 64 -11.90 -1.82 21.34
N GLU A 65 -12.40 -3.00 20.98
CA GLU A 65 -12.59 -4.10 21.92
C GLU A 65 -11.41 -5.06 21.87
N LYS A 66 -10.99 -5.51 23.05
CA LYS A 66 -9.89 -6.46 23.24
C LYS A 66 -10.36 -7.59 24.15
N GLU A 67 -10.19 -8.82 23.70
CA GLU A 67 -10.41 -10.00 24.53
C GLU A 67 -9.32 -10.08 25.61
N THR A 68 -9.75 -10.31 26.85
CA THR A 68 -8.87 -10.52 28.00
C THR A 68 -9.33 -11.76 28.76
N GLN A 69 -8.51 -12.23 29.70
CA GLN A 69 -8.88 -13.35 30.58
C GLN A 69 -10.17 -13.07 31.39
N SER A 70 -10.52 -11.80 31.59
CA SER A 70 -11.72 -11.35 32.31
C SER A 70 -12.90 -11.00 31.39
N GLY A 71 -12.81 -11.33 30.09
CA GLY A 71 -13.81 -11.00 29.07
C GLY A 71 -13.38 -9.87 28.14
N VAL A 72 -14.34 -9.32 27.38
CA VAL A 72 -14.10 -8.25 26.42
C VAL A 72 -13.95 -6.91 27.14
N LYS A 73 -12.83 -6.23 26.92
CA LYS A 73 -12.53 -4.91 27.48
C LYS A 73 -12.54 -3.85 26.38
N LYS A 74 -13.18 -2.72 26.66
CA LYS A 74 -13.10 -1.50 25.86
C LYS A 74 -11.80 -0.75 26.16
N VAL A 75 -11.03 -0.43 25.12
CA VAL A 75 -9.73 0.26 25.23
C VAL A 75 -9.74 1.50 24.35
N PHE A 76 -9.39 2.66 24.91
CA PHE A 76 -9.30 3.92 24.16
C PHE A 76 -7.89 4.12 23.63
N TRP A 77 -7.77 4.55 22.38
CA TRP A 77 -6.46 4.79 21.76
C TRP A 77 -5.70 5.93 22.40
N GLU A 78 -6.41 6.92 22.92
CA GLU A 78 -5.82 8.11 23.54
C GLU A 78 -5.02 7.77 24.82
N ASP A 79 -5.39 6.67 25.49
CA ASP A 79 -4.78 6.19 26.73
C ASP A 79 -3.51 5.34 26.50
N LEU A 80 -3.27 4.93 25.25
CA LEU A 80 -2.15 4.04 24.89
C LEU A 80 -0.94 4.83 24.40
N LYS A 81 0.25 4.36 24.77
CA LYS A 81 1.49 4.76 24.08
C LYS A 81 1.59 4.04 22.73
N ASN A 82 2.44 4.55 21.84
CA ASN A 82 2.60 3.91 20.52
C ASN A 82 3.05 2.45 20.62
N SER A 83 3.96 2.15 21.54
CA SER A 83 4.44 0.78 21.79
C SER A 83 3.35 -0.19 22.22
N GLU A 84 2.22 0.31 22.75
CA GLU A 84 1.06 -0.47 23.14
C GLU A 84 -0.03 -0.47 22.04
N ALA A 85 -0.23 0.66 21.36
CA ALA A 85 -1.26 0.81 20.33
C ALA A 85 -0.86 0.17 18.99
N ASN A 86 0.40 0.27 18.58
CA ASN A 86 0.88 -0.20 17.27
C ASN A 86 0.70 -1.72 17.08
N PRO A 87 0.99 -2.58 18.08
CA PRO A 87 0.70 -4.02 18.00
C PRO A 87 -0.79 -4.36 17.81
N GLU A 88 -1.70 -3.49 18.22
CA GLU A 88 -3.16 -3.70 18.07
C GLU A 88 -3.65 -3.48 16.63
N LEU A 89 -2.78 -3.03 15.72
CA LEU A 89 -3.02 -2.90 14.29
C LEU A 89 -2.16 -3.93 13.52
N PRO A 90 -2.48 -5.23 13.58
CA PRO A 90 -1.56 -6.29 13.16
C PRO A 90 -1.37 -6.37 11.64
N LEU A 91 -2.29 -5.82 10.84
CA LEU A 91 -2.24 -5.90 9.39
C LEU A 91 -1.60 -4.65 8.81
N GLU A 92 -0.83 -4.80 7.74
CA GLU A 92 -0.24 -3.69 7.00
C GLU A 92 -0.27 -4.00 5.51
N ARG A 93 -0.82 -3.10 4.70
CA ARG A 93 -0.86 -3.29 3.24
C ARG A 93 -1.05 -1.98 2.50
N SER A 94 -0.77 -2.04 1.19
CA SER A 94 -1.32 -1.09 0.24
C SER A 94 -2.64 -1.58 -0.35
N PHE A 95 -3.58 -0.67 -0.60
CA PHE A 95 -4.79 -0.96 -1.37
C PHE A 95 -5.26 0.28 -2.14
N VAL A 96 -6.01 0.05 -3.22
CA VAL A 96 -6.39 1.08 -4.18
C VAL A 96 -7.89 1.06 -4.38
N SER A 97 -8.52 2.23 -4.32
CA SER A 97 -9.93 2.42 -4.63
C SER A 97 -10.06 3.44 -5.76
N ILE A 98 -10.74 3.07 -6.84
CA ILE A 98 -10.95 3.94 -7.98
C ILE A 98 -12.45 4.27 -8.06
N LYS A 99 -12.78 5.55 -8.02
CA LYS A 99 -14.16 6.06 -8.09
C LYS A 99 -14.33 6.83 -9.40
N ARG A 100 -15.33 6.50 -10.20
CA ARG A 100 -15.74 7.37 -11.32
C ARG A 100 -16.63 8.48 -10.76
N VAL A 101 -16.35 9.72 -11.13
CA VAL A 101 -17.15 10.88 -10.74
C VAL A 101 -18.16 11.14 -11.86
N THR A 102 -19.43 10.83 -11.62
CA THR A 102 -20.52 11.12 -12.56
C THR A 102 -21.14 12.49 -12.29
N GLY A 103 -21.76 13.08 -13.31
CA GLY A 103 -22.25 14.47 -13.29
C GLY A 103 -23.40 14.75 -12.31
N ASP A 104 -23.99 13.72 -11.72
CA ASP A 104 -25.03 13.77 -10.69
C ASP A 104 -24.46 13.71 -9.24
N GLY A 105 -23.13 13.65 -9.10
CA GLY A 105 -22.47 13.49 -7.80
C GLY A 105 -22.57 12.07 -7.22
N SER A 106 -23.09 11.09 -7.96
CA SER A 106 -23.08 9.70 -7.52
C SER A 106 -21.68 9.10 -7.66
N LEU A 107 -21.28 8.29 -6.67
CA LEU A 107 -19.96 7.66 -6.60
C LEU A 107 -20.08 6.20 -7.00
N GLY A 108 -19.65 5.88 -8.23
CA GLY A 108 -19.49 4.49 -8.67
C GLY A 108 -18.14 3.93 -8.25
N PHE A 109 -18.11 2.86 -7.47
CA PHE A 109 -16.89 2.14 -7.13
C PHE A 109 -16.52 1.15 -8.23
N ALA A 110 -15.35 1.35 -8.83
CA ALA A 110 -14.77 0.47 -9.83
C ALA A 110 -13.69 -0.42 -9.19
N SER A 111 -13.68 -1.70 -9.56
CA SER A 111 -12.69 -2.68 -9.07
C SER A 111 -11.27 -2.30 -9.47
N THR A 112 -10.27 -2.75 -8.71
CA THR A 112 -8.82 -2.52 -8.91
C THR A 112 -8.22 -2.84 -10.29
N LYS A 113 -8.94 -3.55 -11.18
CA LYS A 113 -8.56 -3.79 -12.60
C LYS A 113 -9.23 -2.83 -13.58
N PHE A 114 -9.40 -1.57 -13.19
CA PHE A 114 -10.15 -0.61 -13.98
C PHE A 114 -9.29 0.00 -15.09
N SER A 115 -9.60 -0.37 -16.33
CA SER A 115 -9.15 0.31 -17.54
C SER A 115 -10.03 1.54 -17.74
N ALA A 116 -9.53 2.73 -17.43
CA ALA A 116 -10.38 3.93 -17.41
C ALA A 116 -10.77 4.37 -18.82
N GLU A 117 -12.06 4.65 -19.01
CA GLU A 117 -12.58 5.40 -20.17
C GLU A 117 -12.33 6.90 -19.99
N ALA A 118 -12.54 7.70 -21.04
CA ALA A 118 -12.57 9.15 -20.90
C ALA A 118 -13.58 9.59 -19.81
N GLY A 119 -13.15 10.47 -18.92
CA GLY A 119 -13.98 10.91 -17.80
C GLY A 119 -13.18 11.47 -16.62
N LYS A 120 -13.91 11.65 -15.51
CA LYS A 120 -13.37 12.14 -14.23
C LYS A 120 -13.32 11.01 -13.22
N TYR A 121 -12.22 10.88 -12.51
CA TYR A 121 -11.97 9.82 -11.55
C TYR A 121 -11.34 10.37 -10.28
N ARG A 122 -11.61 9.71 -9.16
CA ARG A 122 -10.87 9.85 -7.91
C ARG A 122 -10.21 8.52 -7.59
N THR A 123 -8.90 8.50 -7.69
CA THR A 123 -8.08 7.36 -7.30
C THR A 123 -7.55 7.58 -5.89
N ILE A 124 -7.78 6.61 -5.01
CA ILE A 124 -7.31 6.63 -3.63
C ILE A 124 -6.35 5.48 -3.46
N ILE A 125 -5.10 5.77 -3.12
CA ILE A 125 -4.05 4.77 -2.85
C ILE A 125 -3.67 4.91 -1.39
N ASP A 126 -4.02 3.89 -0.62
CA ASP A 126 -3.76 3.80 0.80
C ASP A 126 -2.52 2.95 1.05
N TYR A 127 -1.65 3.44 1.93
CA TYR A 127 -0.66 2.64 2.65
C TYR A 127 -1.03 2.70 4.13
N ALA A 128 -1.52 1.60 4.68
CA ALA A 128 -2.09 1.62 6.03
C ALA A 128 -1.74 0.39 6.86
N LYS A 129 -1.59 0.65 8.16
CA LYS A 129 -1.57 -0.36 9.21
C LYS A 129 -2.93 -0.35 9.91
N TYR A 130 -3.59 -1.50 10.01
CA TYR A 130 -4.98 -1.59 10.42
C TYR A 130 -5.31 -2.92 11.12
N ARG A 131 -6.50 -2.95 11.70
CA ARG A 131 -7.22 -4.14 12.14
C ARG A 131 -8.57 -4.22 11.43
N ASP A 132 -9.06 -5.43 11.22
CA ASP A 132 -10.42 -5.62 10.73
C ASP A 132 -11.39 -5.51 11.91
N GLU A 133 -12.47 -4.76 11.71
CA GLU A 133 -13.49 -4.46 12.70
C GLU A 133 -14.88 -4.56 12.06
N VAL A 134 -15.93 -4.47 12.87
CA VAL A 134 -17.32 -4.33 12.40
C VAL A 134 -17.93 -3.05 12.94
N MET A 135 -18.69 -2.35 12.10
CA MET A 135 -19.29 -1.05 12.45
C MET A 135 -20.80 -1.05 12.30
N GLY A 136 -21.47 -0.40 13.26
CA GLY A 136 -22.89 -0.11 13.24
C GLY A 136 -23.78 -1.33 13.46
N PRO A 137 -25.11 -1.13 13.51
CA PRO A 137 -26.08 -2.19 13.81
C PRO A 137 -26.10 -3.32 12.76
N ASN A 138 -25.60 -3.04 11.55
CA ASN A 138 -25.56 -3.99 10.44
C ASN A 138 -24.25 -4.79 10.38
N ASN A 139 -23.37 -4.66 11.38
CA ASN A 139 -22.07 -5.34 11.44
C ASN A 139 -21.26 -5.20 10.15
N ILE A 140 -21.21 -3.99 9.60
CA ILE A 140 -20.52 -3.73 8.32
C ILE A 140 -19.02 -3.92 8.56
N PRO A 141 -18.35 -4.88 7.88
CA PRO A 141 -16.91 -5.06 8.06
C PRO A 141 -16.16 -3.81 7.60
N CYS A 142 -15.25 -3.32 8.41
CA CYS A 142 -14.46 -2.14 8.15
C CYS A 142 -12.99 -2.35 8.52
N LYS A 143 -12.14 -1.47 8.01
CA LYS A 143 -10.73 -1.38 8.38
C LYS A 143 -10.55 -0.18 9.26
N VAL A 144 -10.05 -0.40 10.47
CA VAL A 144 -9.71 0.66 11.42
C VAL A 144 -8.20 0.71 11.54
N GLY A 145 -7.60 1.85 11.24
CA GLY A 145 -6.15 1.94 11.17
C GLY A 145 -5.59 3.35 11.01
N VAL A 146 -4.29 3.40 10.83
CA VAL A 146 -3.50 4.60 10.58
C VAL A 146 -2.67 4.43 9.32
N GLY A 147 -2.26 5.52 8.71
CA GLY A 147 -1.47 5.42 7.50
C GLY A 147 -1.33 6.73 6.74
N VAL A 148 -1.07 6.60 5.46
CA VAL A 148 -0.98 7.68 4.50
C VAL A 148 -1.82 7.34 3.28
N ARG A 149 -2.54 8.34 2.80
CA ARG A 149 -3.42 8.26 1.65
C ARG A 149 -2.96 9.23 0.60
N ILE A 150 -2.84 8.73 -0.63
CA ILE A 150 -2.67 9.57 -1.81
C ILE A 150 -4.02 9.63 -2.52
N VAL A 151 -4.51 10.84 -2.74
CA VAL A 151 -5.72 11.10 -3.52
C VAL A 151 -5.29 11.74 -4.83
N ALA A 152 -5.66 11.12 -5.95
CA ALA A 152 -5.47 11.68 -7.28
C ALA A 152 -6.85 11.93 -7.90
N ASP A 153 -7.19 13.20 -8.09
CA ASP A 153 -8.35 13.64 -8.85
C ASP A 153 -7.95 13.82 -10.31
N ILE A 154 -8.47 12.96 -11.17
CA ILE A 154 -7.97 12.73 -12.53
C ILE A 154 -9.05 13.08 -13.55
N VAL A 155 -8.67 13.78 -14.60
CA VAL A 155 -9.42 13.93 -15.84
C VAL A 155 -8.64 13.25 -16.95
N THR A 156 -9.26 12.31 -17.66
CA THR A 156 -8.66 11.67 -18.82
C THR A 156 -9.55 11.78 -20.05
N THR A 157 -8.93 12.00 -21.20
CA THR A 157 -9.59 12.02 -22.51
C THR A 157 -9.39 10.71 -23.26
N LYS A 158 -8.65 9.75 -22.69
CA LYS A 158 -8.32 8.47 -23.31
C LYS A 158 -8.99 7.32 -22.59
N ALA A 159 -9.37 6.32 -23.39
CA ALA A 159 -9.71 5.01 -22.86
C ALA A 159 -8.44 4.19 -22.58
N ASN A 160 -8.58 3.20 -21.72
CA ASN A 160 -7.54 2.27 -21.31
C ASN A 160 -6.35 2.88 -20.58
N VAL A 161 -6.60 3.90 -19.76
CA VAL A 161 -5.60 4.43 -18.84
C VAL A 161 -5.64 3.62 -17.54
N ASP A 162 -4.50 3.10 -17.10
CA ASP A 162 -4.36 2.42 -15.81
C ASP A 162 -4.28 3.47 -14.68
N LEU A 163 -5.31 3.46 -13.83
CA LEU A 163 -5.42 4.33 -12.65
C LEU A 163 -5.13 3.57 -11.34
N GLY A 164 -4.77 2.28 -11.42
CA GLY A 164 -4.50 1.42 -10.27
C GLY A 164 -3.12 1.61 -9.67
N SER A 165 -2.22 2.36 -10.31
CA SER A 165 -0.87 2.60 -9.81
C SER A 165 -0.40 4.03 -10.02
N LEU A 166 0.37 4.55 -9.05
CA LEU A 166 0.98 5.87 -9.10
C LEU A 166 1.91 6.04 -10.32
N PHE A 167 2.66 4.98 -10.67
CA PHE A 167 3.57 4.99 -11.81
C PHE A 167 2.83 5.04 -13.15
N ALA A 168 1.73 4.29 -13.31
CA ALA A 168 0.92 4.36 -14.51
C ALA A 168 0.26 5.75 -14.67
N ILE A 169 -0.20 6.34 -13.56
CA ILE A 169 -0.75 7.69 -13.54
C ILE A 169 0.28 8.72 -14.02
N ALA A 170 1.52 8.66 -13.51
CA ALA A 170 2.57 9.57 -13.96
C ALA A 170 2.95 9.38 -15.43
N PHE A 171 3.07 8.13 -15.88
CA PHE A 171 3.35 7.84 -17.29
C PHE A 171 2.26 8.42 -18.21
N ALA A 172 0.99 8.24 -17.82
CA ALA A 172 -0.15 8.78 -18.55
C ALA A 172 -0.20 10.32 -18.52
N ALA A 173 0.14 10.95 -17.38
CA ALA A 173 0.22 12.40 -17.25
C ALA A 173 1.31 12.99 -18.18
N LYS A 174 2.51 12.41 -18.14
CA LYS A 174 3.64 12.79 -19.00
C LYS A 174 3.33 12.65 -20.49
N SER A 175 2.51 11.66 -20.84
CA SER A 175 2.06 11.41 -22.21
C SER A 175 0.91 12.33 -22.64
N GLY A 176 0.40 13.20 -21.75
CA GLY A 176 -0.74 14.08 -22.00
C GLY A 176 -2.09 13.36 -22.06
N TYR A 177 -2.18 12.13 -21.51
CA TYR A 177 -3.38 11.31 -21.57
C TYR A 177 -4.34 11.58 -20.40
N LEU A 178 -3.81 12.18 -19.33
CA LEU A 178 -4.58 12.64 -18.20
C LEU A 178 -3.99 13.93 -17.65
N SER A 179 -4.79 14.65 -16.89
CA SER A 179 -4.39 15.77 -16.03
C SER A 179 -5.17 15.70 -14.72
N GLY A 180 -4.79 16.50 -13.73
CA GLY A 180 -5.46 16.44 -12.44
C GLY A 180 -4.62 16.98 -11.29
N GLN A 181 -5.08 16.69 -10.08
CA GLN A 181 -4.40 17.06 -8.84
C GLN A 181 -4.09 15.84 -7.99
N ILE A 182 -3.00 15.92 -7.25
CA ILE A 182 -2.58 14.93 -6.25
C ILE A 182 -2.50 15.60 -4.88
N GLU A 183 -3.00 14.89 -3.87
CA GLU A 183 -2.97 15.26 -2.47
C GLU A 183 -2.45 14.09 -1.63
N VAL A 184 -1.71 14.40 -0.57
CA VAL A 184 -1.27 13.43 0.42
C VAL A 184 -1.87 13.77 1.78
N ILE A 185 -2.52 12.78 2.38
CA ILE A 185 -3.22 12.91 3.65
C ILE A 185 -2.59 11.91 4.62
N LYS A 186 -2.13 12.38 5.79
CA LYS A 186 -1.83 11.49 6.91
C LYS A 186 -3.11 11.12 7.64
N ILE A 187 -3.28 9.85 7.99
CA ILE A 187 -4.47 9.36 8.67
C ILE A 187 -4.08 8.86 10.05
N GLY A 188 -4.55 9.54 11.09
CA GLY A 188 -4.42 9.06 12.47
C GLY A 188 -3.00 9.00 13.01
N ILE A 189 -2.04 9.74 12.42
CA ILE A 189 -0.65 9.78 12.87
C ILE A 189 -0.33 11.20 13.32
N ASP A 190 0.08 11.35 14.56
CA ASP A 190 0.49 12.61 15.15
C ASP A 190 1.92 12.50 15.67
N SER A 191 2.79 13.34 15.13
CA SER A 191 4.20 13.39 15.49
C SER A 191 4.70 14.81 15.23
N PRO A 192 5.43 15.42 16.17
CA PRO A 192 6.01 16.76 15.99
C PRO A 192 6.83 16.88 14.70
N ALA A 193 7.56 15.82 14.36
CA ALA A 193 8.41 15.74 13.18
C ALA A 193 7.62 15.71 11.84
N LEU A 194 6.32 15.38 11.87
CA LEU A 194 5.48 15.29 10.68
C LEU A 194 4.69 16.58 10.38
N SER A 195 4.88 17.64 11.17
CA SER A 195 4.13 18.90 11.03
C SER A 195 4.36 19.63 9.71
N LEU A 196 5.51 19.41 9.05
CA LEU A 196 5.91 20.10 7.81
C LEU A 196 6.02 19.20 6.57
N ILE A 197 5.66 17.91 6.68
CA ILE A 197 5.98 16.90 5.64
C ILE A 197 4.90 16.79 4.57
N LEU A 198 3.69 17.28 4.81
CA LEU A 198 2.60 17.14 3.86
C LEU A 198 2.72 18.16 2.71
N PRO A 199 2.94 17.71 1.46
CA PRO A 199 2.91 18.61 0.33
C PRO A 199 1.49 19.18 0.15
N PRO A 200 1.34 20.44 -0.27
CA PRO A 200 0.04 20.96 -0.64
C PRO A 200 -0.53 20.20 -1.85
N PRO A 201 -1.85 20.23 -2.06
CA PRO A 201 -2.45 19.74 -3.30
C PRO A 201 -1.80 20.41 -4.51
N THR A 202 -1.32 19.61 -5.46
CA THR A 202 -0.58 20.10 -6.63
C THR A 202 -0.97 19.35 -7.89
N GLU A 203 -0.67 19.93 -9.06
CA GLU A 203 -0.92 19.27 -10.34
C GLU A 203 -0.14 17.95 -10.47
N ILE A 204 -0.74 16.94 -11.08
CA ILE A 204 -0.10 15.64 -11.34
C ILE A 204 1.04 15.82 -12.34
N ASN A 205 2.28 15.58 -11.88
CA ASN A 205 3.49 15.53 -12.70
C ASN A 205 4.57 14.71 -11.98
N ASP A 206 5.73 14.53 -12.63
CA ASP A 206 6.85 13.74 -12.07
C ASP A 206 7.31 14.26 -10.69
N THR A 207 7.32 15.59 -10.49
CA THR A 207 7.75 16.21 -9.23
C THR A 207 6.73 16.02 -8.10
N SER A 208 5.45 16.27 -8.35
CA SER A 208 4.41 16.08 -7.33
C SER A 208 4.27 14.61 -6.94
N LEU A 209 4.47 13.69 -7.89
CA LEU A 209 4.52 12.26 -7.62
C LEU A 209 5.69 11.89 -6.69
N GLN A 210 6.90 12.39 -6.99
CA GLN A 210 8.08 12.15 -6.16
C GLN A 210 7.91 12.71 -4.75
N ASN A 211 7.38 13.93 -4.62
CA ASN A 211 7.07 14.54 -3.33
C ASN A 211 6.05 13.71 -2.54
N ALA A 212 5.02 13.17 -3.21
CA ALA A 212 4.04 12.32 -2.56
C ALA A 212 4.67 11.02 -2.03
N MET A 213 5.54 10.37 -2.82
CA MET A 213 6.26 9.17 -2.40
C MET A 213 7.24 9.42 -1.24
N GLN A 214 7.92 10.57 -1.24
CA GLN A 214 8.78 10.98 -0.12
C GLN A 214 7.97 11.20 1.16
N ALA A 215 6.82 11.87 1.07
CA ALA A 215 5.92 12.06 2.20
C ALA A 215 5.41 10.72 2.76
N VAL A 216 5.03 9.78 1.88
CA VAL A 216 4.64 8.41 2.27
C VAL A 216 5.76 7.70 3.03
N ALA A 217 6.99 7.75 2.51
CA ALA A 217 8.14 7.11 3.15
C ALA A 217 8.44 7.72 4.54
N ALA A 218 8.41 9.05 4.64
CA ALA A 218 8.64 9.76 5.89
C ALA A 218 7.57 9.45 6.94
N ILE A 219 6.28 9.47 6.55
CA ILE A 219 5.17 9.14 7.44
C ILE A 219 5.25 7.69 7.90
N ARG A 220 5.56 6.76 6.98
CA ARG A 220 5.71 5.34 7.31
C ARG A 220 6.84 5.12 8.32
N ALA A 221 7.99 5.77 8.13
CA ALA A 221 9.10 5.66 9.07
C ALA A 221 8.70 6.14 10.48
N LYS A 222 7.98 7.26 10.56
CA LYS A 222 7.53 7.83 11.84
C LYS A 222 6.41 7.07 12.53
N MET A 223 5.67 6.21 11.83
CA MET A 223 4.57 5.43 12.41
C MET A 223 5.01 4.52 13.56
N TYR A 224 6.28 4.10 13.57
CA TYR A 224 6.86 3.17 14.53
C TYR A 224 7.64 3.84 15.67
N ASP A 225 7.82 5.15 15.61
CA ASP A 225 8.59 5.87 16.63
C ASP A 225 7.81 5.98 17.95
N ASP A 226 8.47 5.80 19.08
CA ASP A 226 7.82 5.85 20.41
C ASP A 226 7.16 7.20 20.72
N GLU A 227 7.67 8.29 20.14
CA GLU A 227 7.14 9.65 20.29
C GLU A 227 5.88 9.92 19.45
N THR A 228 5.57 9.04 18.50
CA THR A 228 4.41 9.21 17.60
C THR A 228 3.15 8.73 18.29
N LYS A 229 2.12 9.56 18.35
CA LYS A 229 0.79 9.15 18.82
C LYS A 229 -0.05 8.66 17.64
N ILE A 230 -0.53 7.43 17.73
CA ILE A 230 -1.46 6.87 16.74
C ILE A 230 -2.90 6.92 17.25
N ARG A 231 -3.80 7.41 16.39
CA ARG A 231 -5.25 7.51 16.62
C ARG A 231 -5.98 6.93 15.42
N PRO A 232 -6.28 5.62 15.42
CA PRO A 232 -6.92 4.95 14.29
C PRO A 232 -8.25 5.55 13.85
N HIS A 233 -8.49 5.48 12.53
CA HIS A 233 -9.72 5.89 11.87
C HIS A 233 -10.28 4.73 11.07
N VAL A 234 -11.59 4.73 10.82
CA VAL A 234 -12.20 3.90 9.79
C VAL A 234 -11.70 4.40 8.44
N ILE A 235 -10.93 3.59 7.73
CA ILE A 235 -10.27 3.98 6.47
C ILE A 235 -10.90 3.32 5.24
N ALA A 236 -11.54 2.17 5.43
CA ALA A 236 -12.24 1.46 4.39
C ALA A 236 -13.43 0.67 4.96
N ILE A 237 -14.46 0.47 4.15
CA ILE A 237 -15.60 -0.38 4.48
C ILE A 237 -15.79 -1.42 3.39
N LYS A 238 -16.31 -2.58 3.77
CA LYS A 238 -16.72 -3.62 2.83
C LYS A 238 -18.02 -3.18 2.18
N TYR A 239 -17.97 -2.85 0.89
CA TYR A 239 -19.16 -2.48 0.14
C TYR A 239 -19.90 -3.74 -0.30
N LEU A 240 -21.16 -3.87 0.11
CA LEU A 240 -22.07 -4.89 -0.45
C LEU A 240 -22.70 -4.28 -1.70
N LYS A 241 -22.38 -4.83 -2.86
CA LYS A 241 -22.96 -4.43 -4.14
C LYS A 241 -24.33 -5.07 -4.33
#